data_AF-A0A419V6J5-F1
#
_entry.id   AF-A0A419V6J5-F1
#
_cell.length_a   1.000
_cell.length_b   1.000
_cell.length_c   1.000
_cell.angle_alpha   90.00
_cell.angle_beta   90.00
_cell.angle_gamma   90.00
#
_symmetry.space_group_name_H-M   'P 1'
#
loop_
_entity.id
_entity.type
_entity.pdbx_description
1 polymer ?
#
loop_
_entity_poly.entity_id
_entity_poly.type
_entity_poly.pdbx_seq_one_letter_code
_entity_poly.pdbx_strand_id
1 'polypeptide(L)'
;MARRKDKQGICELCGREVEERTVHHLTPKDKGGAHKETALLCRACHRQIHALFTNKELADHYDTLGKLKKQEQMQRFLKWIRKQSPDKKVKVKTASQKR
;
A
#
# COMPACT_ATOMS: atom_id res chain seq x y z
N MET A 1 -22.87 -9.18 -18.28
CA MET A 1 -22.72 -7.94 -17.46
C MET A 1 -21.23 -7.66 -17.31
N ALA A 2 -20.73 -6.64 -18.01
CA ALA A 2 -19.31 -6.32 -18.11
C ALA A 2 -18.72 -5.99 -16.73
N ARG A 3 -17.85 -6.85 -16.20
CA ARG A 3 -17.03 -6.54 -15.02
C ARG A 3 -16.11 -5.38 -15.41
N ARG A 4 -16.49 -4.16 -15.03
CA ARG A 4 -15.68 -2.95 -15.18
C ARG A 4 -14.29 -3.25 -14.63
N LYS A 5 -13.33 -3.46 -15.52
CA LYS A 5 -11.91 -3.54 -15.19
C LYS A 5 -11.46 -2.11 -14.89
N ASP A 6 -11.77 -1.60 -13.70
CA ASP A 6 -11.03 -0.48 -13.09
C ASP A 6 -9.64 -0.97 -12.64
N LYS A 7 -8.96 -1.65 -13.57
CA LYS A 7 -7.74 -2.41 -13.34
C LYS A 7 -6.55 -1.47 -13.51
N GLN A 8 -6.50 -0.70 -14.60
CA GLN A 8 -5.48 0.32 -14.83
C GLN A 8 -5.73 1.58 -13.98
N GLY A 9 -4.67 2.18 -13.45
CA GLY A 9 -4.66 3.56 -12.96
C GLY A 9 -3.52 3.86 -12.00
N ILE A 10 -3.51 5.07 -11.44
CA ILE A 10 -2.40 5.54 -10.61
C ILE A 10 -2.52 4.99 -9.18
N CYS A 11 -1.44 4.37 -8.70
CA CYS A 11 -1.31 3.96 -7.31
C CYS A 11 -1.13 5.18 -6.40
N GLU A 12 -2.01 5.37 -5.42
CA GLU A 12 -2.01 6.57 -4.57
C GLU A 12 -0.79 6.69 -3.64
N LEU A 13 -0.06 5.59 -3.43
CA LEU A 13 1.15 5.57 -2.60
C LEU A 13 2.41 5.85 -3.43
N CYS A 14 2.63 5.08 -4.50
CA CYS A 14 3.85 5.22 -5.31
C CYS A 14 3.73 6.21 -6.48
N GLY A 15 2.53 6.58 -6.89
CA GLY A 15 2.27 7.49 -8.02
C GLY A 15 2.50 6.87 -9.40
N ARG A 16 2.73 5.55 -9.49
CA ARG A 16 2.88 4.85 -10.78
C ARG A 16 1.52 4.46 -11.33
N GLU A 17 1.37 4.59 -12.64
CA GLU A 17 0.29 3.95 -13.39
C GLU A 17 0.53 2.44 -13.41
N VAL A 18 -0.44 1.64 -12.97
CA VAL A 18 -0.34 0.18 -12.90
C VAL A 18 -1.57 -0.47 -13.49
N GLU A 19 -1.40 -1.68 -14.04
CA GLU A 19 -2.51 -2.45 -14.60
C GLU A 19 -3.46 -3.06 -13.59
N GLU A 20 -3.08 -3.20 -12.32
CA GLU A 20 -3.98 -3.70 -11.28
C GLU A 20 -3.78 -2.95 -9.95
N ARG A 21 -4.86 -2.33 -9.47
CA ARG A 21 -4.96 -1.71 -8.15
C ARG A 21 -5.83 -2.54 -7.21
N THR A 22 -5.54 -2.46 -5.93
CA THR A 22 -6.25 -3.12 -4.84
C THR A 22 -6.61 -2.09 -3.79
N VAL A 23 -7.81 -2.19 -3.23
CA VAL A 23 -8.24 -1.35 -2.12
C VAL A 23 -7.53 -1.82 -0.86
N HIS A 24 -6.81 -0.91 -0.22
CA HIS A 24 -6.19 -1.13 1.09
C HIS A 24 -6.93 -0.28 2.13
N HIS A 25 -7.33 -0.91 3.24
CA HIS A 25 -7.96 -0.22 4.36
C HIS A 25 -6.86 0.15 5.35
N LEU A 26 -6.62 1.46 5.53
CA LEU A 26 -5.55 1.96 6.40
C LEU A 26 -5.83 1.70 7.87
N THR A 27 -7.10 1.72 8.24
CA THR A 27 -7.56 1.17 9.52
C THR A 27 -8.28 -0.15 9.26
N PRO A 28 -7.96 -1.24 9.98
CA PRO A 28 -8.72 -2.48 9.89
C PRO A 28 -10.20 -2.24 10.18
N LYS A 29 -11.10 -2.92 9.44
CA LYS A 29 -12.55 -2.80 9.64
C LYS A 29 -12.97 -3.07 11.09
N ASP A 30 -12.30 -4.03 11.72
CA ASP A 30 -12.49 -4.43 13.12
C ASP A 30 -12.20 -3.31 14.14
N LYS A 31 -11.37 -2.33 13.78
CA LYS A 31 -11.03 -1.14 14.60
C LYS A 31 -11.83 0.11 14.18
N GLY A 32 -13.02 -0.08 13.61
CA GLY A 32 -13.86 1.01 13.11
C GLY A 32 -13.39 1.59 11.78
N GLY A 33 -12.59 0.84 11.00
CA GLY A 33 -12.05 1.26 9.71
C GLY A 33 -13.04 1.27 8.55
N ALA A 34 -14.29 0.84 8.76
CA ALA A 34 -15.29 0.69 7.70
C ALA A 34 -15.65 2.02 6.99
N HIS A 35 -15.53 3.15 7.69
CA HIS A 35 -15.74 4.51 7.15
C HIS A 35 -14.45 5.35 7.13
N LYS A 36 -13.30 4.72 7.36
CA LYS A 36 -12.01 5.41 7.39
C LYS A 36 -11.35 5.38 6.01
N GLU A 37 -10.29 6.17 5.89
CA GLU A 37 -9.58 6.37 4.64
C GLU A 37 -9.11 5.03 4.03
N THR A 38 -9.52 4.81 2.78
CA THR A 38 -9.08 3.70 1.95
C THR A 38 -8.18 4.22 0.84
N ALA A 39 -7.20 3.42 0.43
CA ALA A 39 -6.28 3.77 -0.65
C ALA A 39 -6.28 2.72 -1.77
N LEU A 40 -6.24 3.18 -3.02
CA LEU A 40 -6.06 2.39 -4.23
C LEU A 40 -4.56 2.19 -4.48
N LEU A 41 -4.08 1.00 -4.11
CA LEU A 41 -2.67 0.67 -4.13
C LEU A 41 -2.37 -0.44 -5.12
N CYS A 42 -1.22 -0.35 -5.78
CA CYS A 42 -0.71 -1.48 -6.57
C CYS A 42 -0.34 -2.65 -5.65
N ARG A 43 -0.35 -3.87 -6.19
CA ARG A 43 -0.02 -5.10 -5.43
C ARG A 43 1.31 -5.01 -4.67
N ALA A 44 2.33 -4.38 -5.27
CA ALA A 44 3.62 -4.22 -4.62
C ALA A 44 3.55 -3.31 -3.38
N CYS A 45 2.87 -2.16 -3.49
CA CYS A 45 2.69 -1.24 -2.37
C CYS A 45 1.84 -1.86 -1.26
N HIS A 46 0.75 -2.54 -1.64
CA HIS A 46 -0.11 -3.21 -0.68
C HIS A 46 0.65 -4.28 0.11
N ARG A 47 1.42 -5.14 -0.57
CA ARG A 47 2.24 -6.13 0.11
C ARG A 47 3.35 -5.51 0.96
N GLN A 48 3.93 -4.38 0.53
CA GLN A 48 4.96 -3.69 1.31
C GLN A 48 4.40 -3.14 2.62
N ILE A 49 3.19 -2.59 2.63
CA ILE A 49 2.56 -2.07 3.86
C ILE A 49 2.47 -3.18 4.91
N HIS A 50 1.90 -4.33 4.56
CA HIS A 50 1.81 -5.47 5.47
C HIS A 50 3.16 -6.13 5.79
N ALA A 51 4.18 -5.88 4.97
CA ALA A 51 5.54 -6.34 5.22
C ALA A 51 6.34 -5.43 6.17
N LEU A 52 5.95 -4.16 6.33
CA LEU A 52 6.58 -3.19 7.22
C LEU A 52 5.82 -2.99 8.52
N PHE A 53 4.49 -3.01 8.46
CA PHE A 53 3.64 -2.64 9.57
C PHE A 53 2.64 -3.75 9.87
N THR A 54 2.47 -4.01 11.16
CA THR A 54 1.36 -4.83 11.64
C THR A 54 0.04 -4.07 11.56
N ASN A 55 -1.08 -4.79 11.55
CA ASN A 55 -2.41 -4.15 11.58
C ASN A 55 -2.60 -3.21 12.78
N LYS A 56 -1.94 -3.51 13.91
CA LYS A 56 -1.96 -2.66 15.11
C LYS A 56 -1.23 -1.34 14.86
N GLU A 57 -0.02 -1.39 14.29
CA GLU A 57 0.75 -0.19 13.96
C GLU A 57 0.05 0.68 12.91
N LEU A 58 -0.60 0.06 11.92
CA LEU A 58 -1.42 0.79 10.95
C LEU A 58 -2.58 1.51 11.62
N ALA A 59 -3.30 0.85 12.54
CA ALA A 59 -4.41 1.46 13.25
C ALA A 59 -3.99 2.57 14.23
N ASP A 60 -2.81 2.44 14.87
CA ASP A 60 -2.36 3.33 15.95
C ASP A 60 -1.55 4.52 15.44
N HIS A 61 -0.67 4.30 14.45
CA HIS A 61 0.31 5.29 14.01
C HIS A 61 0.20 5.66 12.53
N TYR A 62 -0.39 4.81 11.68
CA TYR A 62 -0.38 5.00 10.22
C TYR A 62 -1.77 4.88 9.58
N ASP A 63 -2.78 5.44 10.25
CA ASP A 63 -4.20 5.36 9.86
C ASP A 63 -4.58 6.20 8.64
N THR A 64 -3.63 6.97 8.08
CA THR A 64 -3.80 7.82 6.89
C THR A 64 -2.64 7.65 5.90
N LEU A 65 -2.90 7.89 4.61
CA LEU A 65 -1.88 7.85 3.55
C LEU A 65 -0.75 8.83 3.82
N GLY A 66 -1.06 10.00 4.38
CA GLY A 66 -0.08 11.02 4.74
C GLY A 66 0.94 10.50 5.76
N LYS A 67 0.47 9.82 6.82
CA LYS A 67 1.35 9.23 7.85
C LYS A 67 2.21 8.10 7.26
N LEU A 68 1.62 7.22 6.44
CA LEU A 68 2.38 6.17 5.74
C LEU A 68 3.48 6.76 4.84
N LYS A 69 3.18 7.80 4.05
CA LYS A 69 4.16 8.45 3.17
C LYS A 69 5.28 9.18 3.91
N LYS A 70 5.06 9.56 5.18
CA LYS A 70 6.07 10.20 6.03
C LYS A 70 7.03 9.21 6.69
N GLN A 71 6.69 7.93 6.75
CA GLN A 71 7.54 6.93 7.40
C GLN A 71 8.78 6.60 6.57
N GLU A 72 9.96 6.57 7.20
CA GLU A 72 11.25 6.47 6.52
C GLU A 72 11.41 5.20 5.66
N GLN A 73 11.11 4.02 6.20
CA GLN A 73 11.18 2.76 5.47
C GLN A 73 10.22 2.74 4.26
N MET A 74 9.03 3.31 4.41
CA MET A 74 8.07 3.48 3.33
C MET A 74 8.62 4.44 2.27
N GLN A 75 9.20 5.58 2.66
CA GLN A 75 9.83 6.51 1.71
C GLN A 75 10.97 5.87 0.93
N ARG A 76 11.83 5.08 1.59
CA ARG A 76 12.91 4.33 0.95
C ARG A 76 12.36 3.35 -0.08
N PHE A 77 11.31 2.61 0.27
CA PHE A 77 10.60 1.75 -0.67
C PHE A 77 9.99 2.54 -1.83
N LEU A 78 9.33 3.66 -1.55
CA LEU A 78 8.69 4.51 -2.56
C LEU A 78 9.69 5.08 -3.58
N LYS A 79 10.86 5.52 -3.12
CA LYS A 79 11.95 5.96 -4.00
C LYS A 79 12.45 4.85 -4.92
N TRP A 80 12.52 3.61 -4.42
CA TRP A 80 12.99 2.47 -5.20
C TRP A 80 11.92 1.93 -6.16
N ILE A 81 10.68 1.75 -5.69
CA ILE A 81 9.58 1.19 -6.48
C ILE A 81 9.20 2.10 -7.65
N ARG A 82 9.34 3.42 -7.51
CA ARG A 82 9.15 4.40 -8.59
C ARG A 82 10.07 4.17 -9.78
N LYS A 83 11.25 3.58 -9.57
CA LYS A 83 12.22 3.25 -10.62
C LYS A 83 11.96 1.89 -11.28
N GLN A 84 11.05 1.08 -10.72
CA GLN A 84 10.72 -0.23 -11.28
C GLN A 84 9.58 -0.10 -12.28
N SER A 85 9.53 -1.00 -13.27
CA SER A 85 8.39 -1.09 -14.17
C SER A 85 7.10 -1.40 -13.39
N PRO A 86 5.97 -0.74 -13.73
CA PRO A 86 4.72 -0.90 -13.01
C PRO A 86 4.17 -2.33 -13.02
N ASP A 87 4.41 -3.06 -14.11
CA ASP A 87 3.91 -4.43 -14.34
C ASP A 87 4.84 -5.52 -13.83
N LYS A 88 6.05 -5.14 -13.40
CA LYS A 88 7.01 -6.10 -12.86
C LYS A 88 6.48 -6.63 -11.53
N LYS A 89 6.36 -7.96 -11.41
CA LYS A 89 6.08 -8.63 -10.13
C LYS A 89 7.24 -8.36 -9.17
N VAL A 90 7.09 -7.32 -8.36
CA VAL A 90 8.09 -6.95 -7.37
C VAL A 90 8.00 -7.89 -6.19
N LYS A 91 9.08 -8.65 -5.94
CA LYS A 91 9.25 -9.37 -4.68
C LYS A 91 9.54 -8.35 -3.58
N VAL A 92 8.51 -8.01 -2.81
CA VAL A 92 8.72 -7.30 -1.56
C VAL A 92 9.44 -8.24 -0.59
N LYS A 93 10.61 -7.82 -0.14
CA LYS A 93 11.29 -8.50 0.97
C LYS A 93 10.59 -8.02 2.23
N THR A 94 10.00 -8.95 2.97
CA THR A 94 9.59 -8.68 4.35
C THR A 94 10.80 -8.19 5.11
N ALA A 95 10.65 -7.11 5.87
CA ALA A 95 11.68 -6.75 6.83
C ALA A 95 11.68 -7.87 7.86
N SER A 96 12.56 -8.87 7.69
CA SER A 96 12.89 -9.85 8.71
C SER A 96 13.57 -9.13 9.86
N GLN A 97 12.82 -8.35 10.65
CA GLN A 97 13.28 -7.90 11.95
C GLN A 97 12.12 -7.34 12.78
N LYS A 98 11.41 -8.22 13.48
CA LYS A 98 11.01 -7.95 14.86
C LYS A 98 11.29 -9.24 15.65
N ARG A 99 12.55 -9.38 16.09
CA ARG A 99 12.89 -10.16 17.28
C ARG A 99 12.46 -9.36 18.50
#